data_AF-A0A0K0CY47-F1
#
_entry.id   AF-A0A0K0CY47-F1
#
_cell.length_a   1.000
_cell.length_b   1.000
_cell.length_c   1.000
_cell.angle_alpha   90.00
_cell.angle_beta   90.00
_cell.angle_gamma   90.00
#
_symmetry.space_group_name_H-M   'P 1'
#
loop_
_entity.id
_entity.type
_entity.pdbx_description
1 polymer ?
#
loop_
_entity_poly.entity_id
_entity_poly.type
_entity_poly.pdbx_seq_one_letter_code
_entity_poly.pdbx_strand_id
1 'polypeptide(L)'
;MPLIVGRVIAFFSCCLYLSVELLPSGRRYLMMFCYFLLGIATSSSTILRSYFAAISTEQDRAKAYSAFVVANMLSILVGPICQLIFSFIRYPGFVLIEGFLKFHIYSAPIWIATLTNFVSVAIIHYMLKDGEKFKGPEMFCLEMGDLFNTEDVKAWIKRILSMNLKWPLIILCWLERMLISLTIVTLHTVFSPFVMIAYGWDGQKTVHVISMGMAVIGILAIIVSVAFIVFQLGNTYDHIT
;
A
#
# COMPACT_ATOMS: atom_id res chain seq x y z
N MET A 1 -7.08 -16.59 -2.48
CA MET A 1 -8.21 -16.06 -1.69
C MET A 1 -7.89 -14.87 -0.75
N PRO A 2 -6.86 -14.88 0.12
CA PRO A 2 -6.66 -13.79 1.09
C PRO A 2 -6.32 -12.43 0.45
N LEU A 3 -5.70 -12.42 -0.73
CA LEU A 3 -5.43 -11.19 -1.49
C LEU A 3 -6.72 -10.48 -1.94
N ILE A 4 -7.74 -11.23 -2.36
CA ILE A 4 -9.04 -10.68 -2.79
C ILE A 4 -9.74 -10.04 -1.58
N VAL A 5 -9.72 -10.72 -0.44
CA VAL A 5 -10.34 -10.26 0.80
C VAL A 5 -9.72 -8.94 1.25
N GLY A 6 -8.39 -8.82 1.20
CA GLY A 6 -7.71 -7.55 1.48
C GLY A 6 -8.18 -6.41 0.57
N ARG A 7 -8.40 -6.67 -0.73
CA ARG A 7 -8.88 -5.67 -1.69
C ARG A 7 -10.36 -5.32 -1.51
N VAL A 8 -11.20 -6.28 -1.12
CA VAL A 8 -12.61 -6.03 -0.78
C VAL A 8 -12.71 -5.17 0.48
N ILE A 9 -11.89 -5.45 1.51
CA ILE A 9 -11.82 -4.61 2.72
C ILE A 9 -11.34 -3.19 2.36
N ALA A 10 -10.36 -3.05 1.46
CA ALA A 10 -9.91 -1.74 0.98
C ALA A 10 -11.05 -0.98 0.29
N PHE A 11 -11.77 -1.64 -0.62
CA PHE A 11 -12.91 -1.07 -1.34
C PHE A 11 -14.01 -0.62 -0.36
N PHE A 12 -14.39 -1.47 0.59
CA PHE A 12 -15.37 -1.14 1.62
C PHE A 12 -14.94 0.07 2.45
N SER A 13 -13.66 0.13 2.85
CA SER A 13 -13.12 1.28 3.58
C SER A 13 -13.18 2.57 2.75
N CYS A 14 -12.87 2.52 1.46
CA CYS A 14 -12.99 3.68 0.57
C CYS A 14 -14.45 4.16 0.43
N CYS A 15 -15.42 3.25 0.28
CA CYS A 15 -16.84 3.60 0.24
C CYS A 15 -17.30 4.23 1.57
N LEU A 16 -16.84 3.69 2.69
CA LEU A 16 -17.14 4.20 4.03
C LEU A 16 -16.51 5.59 4.26
N TYR A 17 -15.30 5.82 3.72
CA TYR A 17 -14.67 7.13 3.71
C TYR A 17 -15.48 8.15 2.90
N LEU A 18 -15.92 7.81 1.68
CA LEU A 18 -16.78 8.70 0.88
C LEU A 18 -18.09 9.04 1.59
N SER A 19 -18.61 8.10 2.38
CA SER A 19 -19.85 8.27 3.14
C SER A 19 -19.67 9.16 4.38
N VAL A 20 -18.44 9.47 4.81
CA VAL A 20 -18.18 10.26 6.04
C VAL A 20 -18.68 11.70 5.92
N GLU A 21 -18.77 12.22 4.70
CA GLU A 21 -19.22 13.58 4.42
C GLU A 21 -20.72 13.77 4.68
N LEU A 22 -21.52 12.69 4.63
CA LEU A 22 -22.96 12.74 4.92
C LEU A 22 -23.25 12.86 6.42
N LEU A 23 -22.31 12.50 7.29
CA LEU A 23 -22.52 12.51 8.73
C LEU A 23 -22.35 13.93 9.29
N PRO A 24 -23.37 14.48 9.99
CA PRO A 24 -23.27 15.80 10.62
C PRO A 24 -22.38 15.81 11.86
N SER A 25 -22.26 14.69 12.58
CA SER A 25 -21.46 14.54 13.82
C SER A 25 -20.71 13.20 13.84
N GLY A 26 -19.54 13.14 14.48
CA GLY A 26 -18.79 11.89 14.69
C GLY A 26 -17.74 11.51 13.62
N ARG A 27 -17.44 12.40 12.66
CA ARG A 27 -16.50 12.14 11.55
C ARG A 27 -15.12 11.62 11.96
N ARG A 28 -14.59 12.07 13.11
CA ARG A 28 -13.26 11.66 13.61
C ARG A 28 -13.17 10.15 13.87
N TYR A 29 -14.21 9.56 14.46
CA TYR A 29 -14.22 8.15 14.83
C TYR A 29 -14.40 7.26 13.60
N LEU A 30 -15.23 7.70 12.65
CA LEU A 30 -15.39 7.01 11.39
C LEU A 30 -14.10 7.04 10.57
N MET A 31 -13.42 8.19 10.48
CA MET A 31 -12.12 8.27 9.80
C MET A 31 -11.07 7.36 10.46
N MET A 32 -11.00 7.32 11.80
CA MET A 32 -10.11 6.37 12.49
C MET A 32 -10.42 4.92 12.10
N PHE A 33 -11.70 4.55 12.02
CA PHE A 33 -12.11 3.22 11.60
C PHE A 33 -11.78 2.94 10.12
N CYS A 34 -11.94 3.91 9.21
CA CYS A 34 -11.49 3.79 7.82
C CYS A 34 -9.99 3.49 7.74
N TYR A 35 -9.17 4.26 8.46
CA TYR A 35 -7.72 4.07 8.46
C TYR A 35 -7.31 2.73 9.06
N PHE A 36 -8.03 2.26 10.08
CA PHE A 36 -7.84 0.92 10.63
C PHE A 36 -8.11 -0.17 9.58
N LEU A 37 -9.24 -0.09 8.87
CA LEU A 37 -9.58 -1.02 7.79
C LEU A 37 -8.58 -0.96 6.62
N LEU A 38 -8.12 0.23 6.23
CA LEU A 38 -7.07 0.39 5.23
C LEU A 38 -5.75 -0.22 5.71
N GLY A 39 -5.43 -0.10 7.00
CA GLY A 39 -4.30 -0.76 7.63
C GLY A 39 -4.39 -2.29 7.49
N ILE A 40 -5.54 -2.89 7.78
CA ILE A 40 -5.77 -4.32 7.56
C ILE A 40 -5.60 -4.67 6.08
N ALA A 41 -6.16 -3.87 5.17
CA ALA A 41 -6.06 -4.13 3.74
C ALA A 41 -4.61 -4.09 3.21
N THR A 42 -3.77 -3.18 3.71
CA THR A 42 -2.35 -3.08 3.29
C THR A 42 -1.51 -4.29 3.67
N SER A 43 -1.94 -5.08 4.67
CA SER A 43 -1.28 -6.34 5.04
C SER A 43 -1.28 -7.38 3.91
N SER A 44 -2.25 -7.30 2.98
CA SER A 44 -2.35 -8.20 1.82
C SER A 44 -1.13 -8.13 0.89
N SER A 45 -0.40 -7.02 0.87
CA SER A 45 0.86 -6.89 0.11
C SER A 45 1.98 -7.77 0.68
N THR A 46 1.94 -8.14 1.96
CA THR A 46 2.89 -9.10 2.55
C THR A 46 2.62 -10.51 2.05
N ILE A 47 1.34 -10.88 1.95
CA ILE A 47 0.87 -12.17 1.42
C ILE A 47 1.29 -12.33 -0.05
N LEU A 48 1.24 -11.24 -0.83
CA LEU A 48 1.70 -11.25 -2.22
C LEU A 48 3.22 -11.46 -2.33
N ARG A 49 4.02 -10.85 -1.44
CA ARG A 49 5.47 -11.05 -1.41
C ARG A 49 5.86 -12.48 -1.03
N SER A 50 5.17 -13.09 -0.07
CA SER A 50 5.40 -14.49 0.28
C SER A 50 4.97 -15.43 -0.85
N TYR A 51 3.89 -15.09 -1.57
CA TYR A 51 3.50 -15.83 -2.77
C TYR A 51 4.59 -15.78 -3.85
N PHE A 52 5.13 -14.59 -4.17
CA PHE A 52 6.24 -14.47 -5.12
C PHE A 52 7.47 -15.29 -4.68
N ALA A 53 7.79 -15.29 -3.40
CA ALA A 53 8.89 -16.10 -2.88
C ALA A 53 8.65 -17.61 -3.02
N ALA A 54 7.39 -18.06 -2.97
CA ALA A 54 7.03 -19.47 -3.10
C ALA A 54 7.00 -19.96 -4.56
N ILE A 55 6.57 -19.12 -5.51
CA ILE A 55 6.45 -19.51 -6.93
C ILE A 55 7.71 -19.25 -7.76
N SER A 56 8.60 -18.36 -7.31
CA SER A 56 9.77 -17.96 -8.09
C SER A 56 10.96 -18.88 -7.82
N THR A 57 11.67 -19.27 -8.87
CA THR A 57 12.96 -19.95 -8.76
C THR A 57 14.04 -18.99 -8.25
N GLU A 58 15.09 -19.50 -7.59
CA GLU A 58 16.19 -18.71 -7.01
C GLU A 58 16.83 -17.71 -8.00
N GLN A 59 16.92 -18.06 -9.28
CA GLN A 59 17.47 -17.20 -10.33
C GLN A 59 16.51 -16.05 -10.73
N ASP A 60 15.20 -16.30 -10.77
CA ASP A 60 14.20 -15.31 -11.20
C ASP A 60 13.62 -14.49 -10.05
N ARG A 61 13.76 -14.95 -8.80
CA ARG A 61 13.18 -14.33 -7.61
C ARG A 61 13.65 -12.88 -7.43
N ALA A 62 14.93 -12.61 -7.68
CA ALA A 62 15.47 -11.26 -7.59
C ALA A 62 14.84 -10.31 -8.61
N LYS A 63 14.62 -10.79 -9.84
CA LYS A 63 14.01 -10.02 -10.94
C LYS A 63 12.51 -9.80 -10.72
N ALA A 64 11.79 -10.81 -10.23
CA ALA A 64 10.38 -10.68 -9.88
C ALA A 64 10.18 -9.70 -8.71
N TYR A 65 11.03 -9.80 -7.68
CA TYR A 65 10.96 -8.92 -6.52
C TYR A 65 11.32 -7.48 -6.88
N SER A 66 12.34 -7.26 -7.71
CA SER A 66 12.70 -5.91 -8.16
C SER A 66 11.59 -5.27 -8.99
N ALA A 67 10.94 -6.02 -9.89
CA ALA A 67 9.77 -5.55 -10.64
C ALA A 67 8.61 -5.14 -9.71
N PHE A 68 8.35 -5.93 -8.66
CA PHE A 68 7.35 -5.59 -7.64
C PHE A 68 7.71 -4.29 -6.88
N VAL A 69 8.98 -4.12 -6.49
CA VAL A 69 9.44 -2.91 -5.79
C VAL A 69 9.29 -1.68 -6.69
N VAL A 70 9.66 -1.78 -7.97
CA VAL A 70 9.49 -0.69 -8.95
C VAL A 70 8.02 -0.32 -9.11
N ALA A 71 7.13 -1.31 -9.26
CA ALA A 71 5.69 -1.06 -9.34
C ALA A 71 5.15 -0.37 -8.08
N ASN A 72 5.62 -0.77 -6.88
CA ASN A 72 5.26 -0.11 -5.63
C ASN A 72 5.75 1.34 -5.57
N MET A 73 6.98 1.63 -6.02
CA MET A 73 7.49 3.01 -6.08
C MET A 73 6.69 3.88 -7.05
N LEU A 74 6.34 3.33 -8.22
CA LEU A 74 5.49 4.03 -9.18
C LEU A 74 4.11 4.34 -8.58
N SER A 75 3.52 3.39 -7.85
CA SER A 75 2.25 3.60 -7.15
C SER A 75 2.33 4.72 -6.10
N ILE A 76 3.45 4.83 -5.37
CA ILE A 76 3.67 5.90 -4.39
C ILE A 76 3.75 7.27 -5.09
N LEU A 77 4.39 7.34 -6.27
CA LEU A 77 4.50 8.56 -7.05
C LEU A 77 3.17 9.04 -7.66
N VAL A 78 2.34 8.10 -8.12
CA VAL A 78 1.03 8.43 -8.72
C VAL A 78 0.15 9.20 -7.72
N GLY A 79 0.25 8.92 -6.41
CA GLY A 79 -0.53 9.61 -5.38
C GLY A 79 -0.35 11.14 -5.39
N PRO A 80 0.86 11.68 -5.15
CA PRO A 80 1.13 13.12 -5.22
C PRO A 80 0.83 13.77 -6.58
N ILE A 81 1.05 13.06 -7.69
CA ILE A 81 0.73 13.57 -9.03
C ILE A 81 -0.79 13.74 -9.18
N CYS A 82 -1.57 12.73 -8.82
CA CYS A 82 -3.03 12.85 -8.80
C CYS A 82 -3.46 13.99 -7.87
N GLN A 83 -2.89 14.08 -6.67
CA GLN A 83 -3.21 15.14 -5.71
C GLN A 83 -2.90 16.54 -6.27
N LEU A 84 -1.81 16.71 -7.03
CA LEU A 84 -1.47 17.96 -7.71
C LEU A 84 -2.49 18.30 -8.81
N ILE A 85 -2.87 17.32 -9.65
CA ILE A 85 -3.88 17.49 -10.71
C ILE A 85 -5.22 17.96 -10.11
N PHE A 86 -5.68 17.30 -9.04
CA PHE A 86 -6.94 17.68 -8.37
C PHE A 86 -6.82 18.94 -7.53
N SER A 87 -5.60 19.38 -7.19
CA SER A 87 -5.40 20.64 -6.48
C SER A 87 -5.77 21.87 -7.30
N PHE A 88 -5.90 21.75 -8.63
CA PHE A 88 -6.42 22.81 -9.47
C PHE A 88 -7.96 22.96 -9.38
N ILE A 89 -8.67 21.97 -8.82
CA ILE A 89 -10.13 22.05 -8.58
C ILE A 89 -10.37 22.82 -7.27
N ARG A 90 -10.91 24.04 -7.38
CA ARG A 90 -11.17 24.92 -6.24
C ARG A 90 -12.34 24.40 -5.38
N TYR A 91 -12.25 24.52 -4.06
CA TYR A 91 -13.37 24.26 -3.15
C TYR A 91 -14.49 25.29 -3.43
N PRO A 92 -15.78 24.90 -3.52
CA PRO A 92 -16.41 23.66 -3.04
C PRO A 92 -16.53 22.51 -4.06
N GLY A 93 -15.87 22.59 -5.22
CA GLY A 93 -15.91 21.53 -6.23
C GLY A 93 -17.26 21.36 -6.93
N PHE A 94 -17.43 20.23 -7.63
CA PHE A 94 -18.68 19.87 -8.32
C PHE A 94 -19.57 19.07 -7.37
N VAL A 95 -20.81 19.54 -7.16
CA VAL A 95 -21.85 18.76 -6.47
C VAL A 95 -22.42 17.77 -7.49
N LEU A 96 -22.01 16.51 -7.44
CA LEU A 96 -22.55 15.48 -8.35
C LEU A 96 -24.00 15.14 -7.98
N ILE A 97 -24.32 15.14 -6.67
CA ILE A 97 -25.66 14.91 -6.12
C ILE A 97 -25.81 15.80 -4.87
N GLU A 98 -26.79 16.71 -4.86
CA GLU A 98 -27.14 17.51 -3.68
C GLU A 98 -27.42 16.60 -2.48
N GLY A 99 -26.58 16.71 -1.44
CA GLY A 99 -26.75 15.97 -0.18
C GLY A 99 -26.11 14.57 -0.11
N PHE A 100 -25.64 13.97 -1.22
CA PHE A 100 -25.10 12.60 -1.19
C PHE A 100 -23.66 12.47 -1.71
N LEU A 101 -23.21 13.31 -2.65
CA LEU A 101 -21.88 13.16 -3.27
C LEU A 101 -21.28 14.52 -3.65
N LYS A 102 -20.36 15.03 -2.82
CA LYS A 102 -19.58 16.24 -3.13
C LYS A 102 -18.24 15.82 -3.73
N PHE A 103 -17.96 16.20 -4.97
CA PHE A 103 -16.67 15.97 -5.60
C PHE A 103 -15.75 17.15 -5.30
N HIS A 104 -15.01 17.07 -4.19
CA HIS A 104 -14.02 18.07 -3.80
C HIS A 104 -12.60 17.50 -3.78
N ILE A 105 -11.61 18.39 -3.73
CA ILE A 105 -10.17 18.11 -3.70
C ILE A 105 -9.76 16.97 -2.74
N TYR A 106 -10.43 16.81 -1.59
CA TYR A 106 -10.13 15.76 -0.61
C TYR A 106 -10.77 14.40 -0.90
N SER A 107 -11.75 14.32 -1.81
CA SER A 107 -12.53 13.12 -2.14
C SER A 107 -12.05 12.48 -3.45
N ALA A 108 -11.52 13.28 -4.37
CA ALA A 108 -10.99 12.82 -5.66
C ALA A 108 -9.93 11.69 -5.56
N PRO A 109 -8.96 11.72 -4.63
CA PRO A 109 -8.02 10.61 -4.45
C PRO A 109 -8.70 9.30 -4.02
N ILE A 110 -9.78 9.38 -3.22
CA ILE A 110 -10.52 8.18 -2.78
C ILE A 110 -11.32 7.57 -3.92
N TRP A 111 -11.85 8.37 -4.84
CA TRP A 111 -12.49 7.85 -6.06
C TRP A 111 -11.53 7.05 -6.92
N ILE A 112 -10.31 7.57 -7.14
CA ILE A 112 -9.27 6.85 -7.87
C ILE A 112 -8.84 5.59 -7.13
N ALA A 113 -8.69 5.67 -5.80
CA ALA A 113 -8.37 4.50 -4.98
C ALA A 113 -9.46 3.42 -5.07
N THR A 114 -10.73 3.82 -5.10
CA THR A 114 -11.89 2.93 -5.23
C THR A 114 -11.87 2.22 -6.59
N LEU A 115 -11.67 2.98 -7.68
CA LEU A 115 -11.57 2.43 -9.04
C LEU A 115 -10.38 1.47 -9.16
N THR A 116 -9.21 1.86 -8.65
CA THR A 116 -7.99 1.03 -8.69
C THR A 116 -8.17 -0.26 -7.91
N ASN A 117 -8.85 -0.22 -6.75
CA ASN A 117 -9.16 -1.44 -5.99
C ASN A 117 -10.14 -2.36 -6.76
N PHE A 118 -11.15 -1.80 -7.43
CA PHE A 118 -12.07 -2.57 -8.27
C PHE A 118 -11.34 -3.27 -9.43
N VAL A 119 -10.49 -2.52 -10.16
CA VAL A 119 -9.64 -3.07 -11.22
C VAL A 119 -8.69 -4.14 -10.67
N SER A 120 -8.11 -3.92 -9.49
CA SER A 120 -7.23 -4.92 -8.84
C SER A 120 -7.97 -6.23 -8.54
N VAL A 121 -9.20 -6.16 -8.03
CA VAL A 121 -10.04 -7.35 -7.80
C VAL A 121 -10.33 -8.07 -9.11
N ALA A 122 -10.67 -7.33 -10.18
CA ALA A 122 -10.90 -7.91 -11.50
C ALA A 122 -9.65 -8.63 -12.03
N ILE A 123 -8.48 -7.98 -11.99
CA ILE A 123 -7.20 -8.57 -12.41
C ILE A 123 -6.90 -9.84 -11.61
N ILE A 124 -7.04 -9.81 -10.29
CA ILE A 124 -6.79 -10.99 -9.46
C ILE A 124 -7.77 -12.12 -9.83
N HIS A 125 -9.05 -11.82 -10.03
CA HIS A 125 -10.05 -12.83 -10.36
C HIS A 125 -9.82 -13.48 -11.74
N TYR A 126 -9.41 -12.69 -12.74
CA TYR A 126 -9.21 -13.21 -14.09
C TYR A 126 -7.82 -13.77 -14.35
N MET A 127 -6.75 -13.15 -13.81
CA MET A 127 -5.36 -13.53 -14.10
C MET A 127 -4.75 -14.49 -13.07
N LEU A 128 -5.11 -14.39 -11.79
CA LEU A 128 -4.51 -15.25 -10.76
C LEU A 128 -5.12 -16.66 -10.72
N LYS A 129 -6.33 -16.82 -11.28
CA LYS A 129 -7.04 -18.10 -11.36
C LYS A 129 -6.28 -19.16 -12.17
N ASP A 130 -5.43 -18.73 -13.09
CA ASP A 130 -4.58 -19.63 -13.89
C ASP A 130 -3.35 -20.14 -13.11
N GLY A 131 -2.93 -19.46 -12.03
CA GLY A 131 -1.80 -19.82 -11.18
C GLY A 131 -2.11 -20.88 -10.11
N GLU A 132 -3.38 -21.18 -9.86
CA GLU A 132 -3.80 -22.20 -8.87
C GLU A 132 -3.47 -23.64 -9.30
N LYS A 133 -2.99 -23.86 -10.53
CA LYS A 133 -2.57 -25.17 -11.03
C LYS A 133 -1.18 -25.62 -10.55
N PHE A 134 -0.37 -24.73 -9.97
CA PHE A 134 0.91 -25.10 -9.37
C PHE A 134 0.75 -25.41 -7.88
N LYS A 135 0.35 -26.64 -7.57
CA LYS A 135 0.48 -27.20 -6.21
C LYS A 135 1.95 -27.49 -5.92
N GLY A 136 2.56 -26.66 -5.08
CA GLY A 136 3.84 -26.91 -4.42
C GLY A 136 3.91 -26.22 -3.06
N PRO A 137 4.73 -26.74 -2.14
CA PRO A 137 4.31 -27.51 -0.98
C PRO A 137 3.51 -26.69 0.04
N GLU A 138 2.28 -27.14 0.35
CA GLU A 138 1.52 -27.13 1.62
C GLU A 138 1.77 -26.07 2.72
N MET A 139 2.30 -24.89 2.41
CA MET A 139 2.74 -23.91 3.43
C MET A 139 1.96 -22.60 3.40
N PHE A 140 1.04 -22.41 2.43
CA PHE A 140 0.38 -21.11 2.26
C PHE A 140 -1.14 -21.14 2.07
N CYS A 141 -1.75 -22.32 2.08
CA CYS A 141 -3.20 -22.45 2.05
C CYS A 141 -3.73 -22.71 3.45
N LEU A 142 -3.68 -21.71 4.33
CA LEU A 142 -4.72 -21.63 5.35
C LEU A 142 -5.99 -21.19 4.62
N GLU A 143 -6.76 -22.17 4.15
CA GLU A 143 -8.13 -21.91 3.71
C GLU A 143 -8.84 -21.17 4.84
N MET A 144 -9.49 -20.05 4.51
CA MET A 144 -10.18 -19.22 5.51
C MET A 144 -11.31 -19.99 6.21
N GLY A 145 -11.71 -21.16 5.69
CA GLY A 145 -12.65 -22.08 6.31
C GLY A 145 -12.09 -22.84 7.52
N ASP A 146 -10.76 -23.02 7.61
CA ASP A 146 -10.11 -23.78 8.70
C ASP A 146 -9.44 -22.89 9.76
N LEU A 147 -9.52 -21.57 9.61
CA LEU A 147 -8.88 -20.61 10.52
C LEU A 147 -9.48 -20.60 11.94
N PHE A 148 -10.65 -21.24 12.13
CA PHE A 148 -11.29 -21.42 13.43
C PHE A 148 -11.00 -22.77 14.09
N ASN A 149 -10.17 -23.63 13.48
CA ASN A 149 -9.73 -24.84 14.15
C ASN A 149 -8.48 -24.56 14.99
N THR A 150 -8.67 -24.46 16.31
CA THR A 150 -7.59 -24.15 17.26
C THR A 150 -6.45 -25.18 17.22
N GLU A 151 -6.73 -26.40 16.76
CA GLU A 151 -5.77 -27.49 16.66
C GLU A 151 -4.76 -27.27 15.51
N ASP A 152 -5.21 -26.80 14.34
CA ASP A 152 -4.35 -26.55 13.18
C ASP A 152 -3.43 -25.34 13.40
N VAL A 153 -3.95 -24.30 14.03
CA VAL A 153 -3.15 -23.13 14.44
C VAL A 153 -2.08 -23.55 15.44
N LYS A 154 -2.41 -24.40 16.41
CA LYS A 154 -1.46 -24.90 17.41
C LYS A 154 -0.39 -25.80 16.77
N ALA A 155 -0.77 -26.64 15.82
CA ALA A 155 0.16 -27.48 15.06
C ALA A 155 1.13 -26.64 14.21
N TRP A 156 0.62 -25.60 13.54
CA TRP A 156 1.43 -24.66 12.77
C TRP A 156 2.41 -23.87 13.65
N ILE A 157 1.94 -23.33 14.77
CA ILE A 157 2.81 -22.64 15.75
C ILE A 157 3.90 -23.59 16.24
N LYS A 158 3.55 -24.82 16.59
CA LYS A 158 4.51 -25.83 17.06
C LYS A 158 5.54 -26.18 15.98
N ARG A 159 5.12 -26.26 14.70
CA ARG A 159 6.02 -26.49 13.56
C ARG A 159 7.03 -25.36 13.41
N ILE A 160 6.58 -24.10 13.47
CA ILE A 160 7.47 -22.93 13.40
C ILE A 160 8.40 -22.88 14.62
N LEU A 161 7.89 -23.17 15.82
CA LEU A 161 8.69 -23.21 17.04
C LEU A 161 9.73 -24.34 17.03
N SER A 162 9.42 -25.46 16.36
CA SER A 162 10.32 -26.61 16.21
C SER A 162 11.43 -26.40 15.18
N MET A 163 11.29 -25.43 14.28
CA MET A 163 12.39 -25.03 13.41
C MET A 163 13.43 -24.31 14.28
N ASN A 164 14.70 -24.73 14.19
CA ASN A 164 15.84 -24.15 14.93
C ASN A 164 16.22 -22.76 14.36
N LEU A 165 15.24 -21.87 14.29
CA LEU A 165 15.37 -20.49 13.87
C LEU A 165 16.00 -19.70 15.00
N LYS A 166 16.93 -18.80 14.65
CA LYS A 166 17.49 -17.84 15.58
C LYS A 166 16.42 -16.78 15.90
N TRP A 167 15.48 -17.12 16.79
CA TRP A 167 14.42 -16.26 17.33
C TRP A 167 14.84 -14.82 17.64
N PRO A 168 16.01 -14.56 18.29
CA PRO A 168 16.44 -13.18 18.53
C PRO A 168 16.64 -12.37 17.24
N LEU A 169 17.11 -12.99 16.15
CA LEU A 169 17.35 -12.32 14.89
C LEU A 169 16.04 -11.96 14.17
N ILE A 170 15.04 -12.85 14.26
CA ILE A 170 13.69 -12.60 13.72
C ILE A 170 13.02 -11.46 14.47
N ILE A 171 13.08 -11.48 15.80
CA ILE A 171 12.52 -10.41 16.64
C ILE A 171 13.20 -9.09 16.33
N LEU A 172 14.53 -9.08 16.20
CA LEU A 172 15.29 -7.89 15.84
C LEU A 172 14.86 -7.33 14.47
N CYS A 173 14.78 -8.18 13.45
CA CYS A 173 14.36 -7.77 12.11
C CYS A 173 12.91 -7.27 12.08
N TRP A 174 12.02 -7.92 12.84
CA TRP A 174 10.63 -7.50 12.94
C TRP A 174 10.49 -6.15 13.65
N LEU A 175 11.20 -5.94 14.75
CA LEU A 175 11.22 -4.70 15.50
C LEU A 175 11.84 -3.56 14.67
N GLU A 176 12.93 -3.82 13.96
CA GLU A 176 13.52 -2.87 13.01
C GLU A 176 12.51 -2.46 11.94
N ARG A 177 11.83 -3.43 11.32
CA ARG A 177 10.82 -3.14 10.29
C ARG A 177 9.66 -2.33 10.86
N MET A 178 9.23 -2.63 12.08
CA MET A 178 8.17 -1.90 12.77
C MET A 178 8.60 -0.46 13.06
N LEU A 179 9.81 -0.24 13.57
CA LEU A 179 10.36 1.10 13.85
C LEU A 179 10.45 1.93 12.57
N ILE A 180 11.03 1.39 11.50
CA ILE A 180 11.14 2.10 10.21
C ILE A 180 9.75 2.51 9.71
N SER A 181 8.78 1.59 9.74
CA SER A 181 7.42 1.88 9.29
C SER A 181 6.74 2.94 10.15
N LEU A 182 6.90 2.88 11.47
CA LEU A 182 6.31 3.85 12.40
C LEU A 182 6.92 5.24 12.20
N THR A 183 8.24 5.34 12.06
CA THR A 183 8.94 6.60 11.83
C THR A 183 8.47 7.26 10.54
N ILE A 184 8.37 6.52 9.44
CA ILE A 184 7.92 7.05 8.15
C ILE A 184 6.48 7.58 8.24
N VAL A 185 5.57 6.79 8.82
CA VAL A 185 4.15 7.19 8.94
C VAL A 185 4.00 8.40 9.86
N THR A 186 4.72 8.43 10.98
CA THR A 186 4.68 9.55 11.94
C THR A 186 5.23 10.83 11.29
N LEU A 187 6.36 10.73 10.59
CA LEU A 187 6.95 11.87 9.90
C LEU A 187 5.99 12.42 8.84
N HIS A 188 5.40 11.53 8.01
CA HIS A 188 4.48 11.93 6.96
C HIS A 188 3.19 12.58 7.51
N THR A 189 2.67 12.08 8.64
CA THR A 189 1.44 12.61 9.25
C THR A 189 1.67 13.94 9.97
N VAL A 190 2.82 14.14 10.61
CA VAL A 190 3.18 15.39 11.33
C VAL A 190 3.67 16.48 10.37
N PHE A 191 4.21 16.12 9.21
CA PHE A 191 4.74 17.08 8.24
C PHE A 191 3.69 18.09 7.77
N SER A 192 2.48 17.63 7.46
CA SER A 192 1.40 18.53 6.98
C SER A 192 1.01 19.60 8.00
N PRO A 193 0.66 19.29 9.26
CA PRO A 193 0.33 20.33 10.25
C PRO A 193 1.57 21.19 10.61
N PHE A 194 2.77 20.62 10.58
CA PHE A 194 4.00 21.38 10.84
C PHE A 194 4.20 22.51 9.80
N VAL A 195 4.10 22.21 8.51
CA VAL A 195 4.22 23.22 7.43
C VAL A 195 3.11 24.27 7.55
N MET A 196 1.90 23.84 7.88
CA MET A 196 0.75 24.74 8.06
C MET A 196 1.00 25.76 9.18
N ILE A 197 1.57 25.33 10.31
CA ILE A 197 1.91 26.21 11.45
C ILE A 197 3.13 27.08 11.14
N ALA A 198 4.19 26.50 10.55
CA ALA A 198 5.44 27.20 10.29
C ALA A 198 5.28 28.39 9.31
N TYR A 199 4.41 28.23 8.30
CA TYR A 199 4.17 29.26 7.28
C TYR A 199 2.83 29.98 7.41
N GLY A 200 1.99 29.60 8.39
CA GLY A 200 0.64 30.16 8.56
C GLY A 200 -0.27 29.94 7.33
N TRP A 201 -0.05 28.86 6.58
CA TRP A 201 -0.79 28.57 5.36
C TRP A 201 -2.15 27.93 5.65
N ASP A 202 -3.10 28.12 4.73
CA ASP A 202 -4.34 27.36 4.73
C ASP A 202 -4.10 25.89 4.34
N GLY A 203 -5.01 25.00 4.75
CA GLY A 203 -4.93 23.57 4.44
C GLY A 203 -4.85 23.29 2.94
N GLN A 204 -5.54 24.06 2.10
CA GLN A 204 -5.48 23.87 0.64
C GLN A 204 -4.11 24.24 0.06
N LYS A 205 -3.56 25.39 0.47
CA LYS A 205 -2.24 25.85 0.02
C LYS A 205 -1.14 24.89 0.48
N THR A 206 -1.23 24.43 1.72
CA THR A 206 -0.29 23.46 2.30
C THR A 206 -0.28 22.17 1.50
N VAL A 207 -1.46 21.62 1.22
CA VAL A 207 -1.60 20.40 0.40
C VAL A 207 -0.99 20.60 -0.99
N HIS A 208 -1.27 21.71 -1.67
CA HIS A 208 -0.74 21.99 -3.00
C HIS A 208 0.81 21.99 -3.03
N VAL A 209 1.43 22.72 -2.10
CA VAL A 209 2.90 22.84 -2.01
C VAL A 209 3.54 21.50 -1.67
N ILE A 210 2.98 20.76 -0.73
CA ILE A 210 3.48 19.43 -0.35
C ILE A 210 3.39 18.46 -1.54
N SER A 211 2.25 18.42 -2.23
CA SER A 211 2.08 17.56 -3.41
C SER A 211 3.03 17.92 -4.54
N MET A 212 3.28 19.21 -4.77
CA MET A 212 4.27 19.67 -5.75
C MET A 212 5.68 19.23 -5.39
N GLY A 213 6.08 19.39 -4.12
CA GLY A 213 7.39 18.93 -3.64
C GLY A 213 7.58 17.42 -3.80
N MET A 214 6.57 16.64 -3.41
CA MET A 214 6.58 15.17 -3.55
C MET A 214 6.62 14.73 -5.02
N ALA A 215 5.94 15.44 -5.92
CA ALA A 215 6.03 15.17 -7.36
C ALA A 215 7.44 15.43 -7.91
N VAL A 216 8.08 16.54 -7.51
CA VAL A 216 9.47 16.85 -7.91
C VAL A 216 10.43 15.77 -7.41
N ILE A 217 10.33 15.37 -6.14
CA ILE A 217 11.15 14.30 -5.57
C ILE A 217 10.96 12.99 -6.35
N GLY A 218 9.71 12.65 -6.70
CA GLY A 218 9.43 11.44 -7.46
C GLY A 218 9.93 11.47 -8.90
N ILE A 219 9.86 12.62 -9.59
CA ILE A 219 10.45 12.79 -10.92
C ILE A 219 11.97 12.65 -10.85
N LEU A 220 12.61 13.27 -9.85
CA LEU A 220 14.05 13.10 -9.61
C LEU A 220 14.42 11.64 -9.37
N ALA A 221 13.61 10.91 -8.59
CA ALA A 221 13.84 9.48 -8.35
C ALA A 221 13.75 8.64 -9.64
N ILE A 222 12.80 8.94 -10.54
CA ILE A 222 12.73 8.30 -11.86
C ILE A 222 13.97 8.63 -12.69
N ILE A 223 14.39 9.90 -12.73
CA ILE A 223 15.58 10.33 -13.48
C ILE A 223 16.81 9.58 -12.99
N VAL A 224 17.01 9.48 -11.67
CA VAL A 224 18.13 8.74 -11.08
C VAL A 224 18.04 7.25 -11.43
N SER A 225 16.84 6.66 -11.39
CA SER A 225 16.64 5.25 -11.73
C SER A 225 16.92 4.96 -13.20
N VAL A 226 16.47 5.83 -14.11
CA VAL A 226 16.75 5.72 -15.55
C VAL A 226 18.23 5.95 -15.83
N ALA A 227 18.85 6.94 -15.20
CA ALA A 227 20.28 7.18 -15.32
C ALA A 227 21.08 5.94 -14.88
N PHE A 228 20.73 5.32 -13.75
CA PHE A 228 21.40 4.12 -13.28
C PHE A 228 21.31 2.95 -14.28
N ILE A 229 20.14 2.78 -14.93
CA ILE A 229 19.92 1.76 -15.97
C ILE A 229 20.74 2.08 -17.24
N VAL A 230 20.74 3.33 -17.70
CA VAL A 230 21.41 3.76 -18.94
C VAL A 230 22.94 3.74 -18.79
N PHE A 231 23.45 4.15 -17.63
CA PHE A 231 24.89 4.21 -17.37
C PHE A 231 25.51 2.85 -16.97
N GLN A 232 24.72 1.77 -16.90
CA GLN A 232 25.19 0.42 -16.57
C GLN A 232 26.12 0.35 -15.34
N LEU A 233 25.90 1.19 -14.33
CA LEU A 233 26.74 1.22 -13.11
C LEU A 233 26.68 -0.08 -12.29
N GLY A 234 25.70 -0.95 -12.58
CA GLY A 234 25.66 -2.32 -12.06
C GLY A 234 26.60 -3.30 -12.75
N ASN A 235 27.00 -3.05 -14.00
CA ASN A 235 27.84 -3.96 -14.80
C ASN A 235 29.34 -3.84 -14.47
N THR A 236 29.74 -2.78 -13.76
CA THR A 236 31.13 -2.60 -13.32
C THR A 236 31.51 -3.48 -12.13
N TYR A 237 30.52 -4.05 -11.42
CA TYR A 237 30.78 -4.93 -10.27
C TYR A 237 31.02 -6.40 -10.67
N ASP A 238 30.50 -6.87 -11.80
CA ASP A 238 30.68 -8.26 -12.28
C ASP A 238 32.07 -8.54 -12.87
N HIS A 239 32.92 -7.53 -13.02
CA HIS A 239 34.30 -7.69 -13.51
C HIS A 239 35.38 -7.67 -12.39
N ILE A 240 34.98 -7.57 -11.11
CA ILE A 240 35.91 -7.45 -9.97
C ILE A 240 35.76 -8.63 -8.96
N THR A 241 34.87 -9.59 -9.21
CA THR A 241 34.79 -10.88 -8.48
C THR A 241 34.90 -12.04 -9.46
#